data_AF-A0A3D3KYA7-F1
#
_entry.id   AF-A0A3D3KYA7-F1
#
_cell.length_a   1.000
_cell.length_b   1.000
_cell.length_c   1.000
_cell.angle_alpha   90.00
_cell.angle_beta   90.00
_cell.angle_gamma   90.00
#
_symmetry.space_group_name_H-M   'P 1'
#
loop_
_entity.id
_entity.type
_entity.pdbx_description
1 polymer ?
#
loop_
_entity_poly.entity_id
_entity_poly.type
_entity_poly.pdbx_seq_one_letter_code
_entity_poly.pdbx_strand_id
1 'polypeptide(L)' 'LGFEQLGMHRIEARLDALNTASAALCERLGMRLEARLVDKWHYKGQWATELVYAVLEEEWRARSRWSEIRSIAP' A
#
# COMPACT_ATOMS: atom_id res chain seq x y z
N LEU A 1 6.06 5.81 13.07
CA LEU A 1 7.04 4.71 13.16
C LEU A 1 7.72 4.38 11.84
N GLY A 2 7.04 3.84 10.81
CA GLY A 2 7.67 3.29 9.59
C GLY A 2 8.76 4.14 8.90
N PHE A 3 8.38 5.10 8.06
CA PHE A 3 9.35 5.91 7.30
C PHE A 3 10.18 6.86 8.18
N GLU A 4 9.56 7.51 9.16
CA GLU A 4 10.21 8.58 9.92
C GLU A 4 11.09 8.08 11.08
N GLN A 5 10.55 7.21 11.94
CA GLN A 5 11.24 6.83 13.18
C GLN A 5 12.10 5.58 13.01
N LEU A 6 11.69 4.66 12.12
CA LEU A 6 12.42 3.43 11.84
C LEU A 6 13.26 3.52 10.56
N GLY A 7 13.17 4.62 9.79
CA GLY A 7 13.98 4.83 8.59
C GLY A 7 13.76 3.77 7.50
N MET A 8 12.57 3.20 7.40
CA MET A 8 12.28 2.17 6.39
C MET A 8 12.40 2.76 4.98
N HIS A 9 13.06 2.04 4.07
CA HIS A 9 13.08 2.44 2.65
C HIS A 9 11.74 2.17 1.94
N ARG A 10 11.02 1.14 2.38
CA ARG A 10 9.82 0.62 1.72
C ARG A 10 8.86 0.03 2.74
N ILE A 11 7.57 0.19 2.49
CA ILE A 11 6.50 -0.50 3.20
C ILE A 11 5.64 -1.25 2.19
N GLU A 12 5.32 -2.50 2.51
CA GLU A 12 4.42 -3.34 1.72
C GLU A 12 3.18 -3.75 2.52
N ALA A 13 2.07 -3.91 1.82
CA ALA A 13 0.83 -4.47 2.32
C ALA A 13 0.46 -5.67 1.47
N ARG A 14 0.20 -6.80 2.14
CA ARG A 14 -0.25 -8.05 1.51
C ARG A 14 -1.67 -8.34 1.97
N LEU A 15 -2.57 -8.59 1.03
CA LEU A 15 -3.98 -8.82 1.33
C LEU A 15 -4.61 -9.78 0.33
N ASP A 16 -5.70 -10.41 0.74
CA ASP A 16 -6.55 -11.18 -0.16
C ASP A 16 -7.17 -10.26 -1.23
N ALA A 17 -7.21 -10.71 -2.49
CA ALA A 17 -7.81 -9.97 -3.59
C ALA A 17 -9.30 -9.68 -3.42
N LEU A 18 -10.01 -10.45 -2.58
CA LEU A 18 -11.41 -10.22 -2.23
C LEU A 18 -11.58 -9.14 -1.16
N ASN A 19 -10.52 -8.72 -0.48
CA ASN A 19 -10.56 -7.63 0.50
C ASN A 19 -10.44 -6.25 -0.20
N THR A 20 -11.50 -5.88 -0.92
CA THR A 20 -11.58 -4.64 -1.71
C THR A 20 -11.46 -3.38 -0.84
N ALA A 21 -11.90 -3.43 0.43
CA ALA A 21 -11.76 -2.32 1.36
C ALA A 21 -10.29 -2.02 1.69
N SER A 22 -9.48 -3.05 1.97
CA SER A 22 -8.04 -2.89 2.19
C SER A 22 -7.30 -2.50 0.92
N ALA A 23 -7.72 -3.00 -0.25
CA ALA A 23 -7.15 -2.58 -1.54
C ALA A 23 -7.37 -1.06 -1.78
N ALA A 24 -8.60 -0.58 -1.58
CA ALA A 24 -8.93 0.84 -1.71
C ALA A 24 -8.17 1.71 -0.69
N LEU A 25 -7.91 1.20 0.53
CA LEU A 25 -7.06 1.89 1.49
C LEU A 25 -5.62 2.01 1.00
N CYS A 26 -5.03 0.94 0.46
CA CYS A 26 -3.67 0.96 -0.07
C CYS A 26 -3.52 2.00 -1.19
N GLU A 27 -4.48 2.03 -2.13
CA GLU A 27 -4.52 3.01 -3.21
C GLU A 27 -4.63 4.45 -2.69
N ARG A 28 -5.52 4.68 -1.71
CA ARG A 28 -5.68 6.01 -1.08
C ARG A 28 -4.43 6.46 -0.34
N LEU A 29 -3.69 5.54 0.28
CA LEU A 29 -2.39 5.80 0.90
C LEU A 29 -1.27 6.05 -0.12
N GLY A 30 -1.53 5.85 -1.41
CA GLY A 30 -0.57 6.08 -2.49
C GLY A 30 0.34 4.90 -2.76
N MET A 31 -0.03 3.71 -2.29
CA MET A 31 0.67 2.48 -2.62
C MET A 31 0.30 2.03 -4.04
N ARG A 32 1.27 1.48 -4.78
CA ARG A 32 1.02 0.81 -6.07
C ARG A 32 0.78 -0.67 -5.87
N LEU A 33 -0.09 -1.25 -6.70
CA LEU A 33 -0.16 -2.70 -6.87
C LEU A 33 1.05 -3.17 -7.67
N GLU A 34 1.90 -4.00 -7.07
CA GLU A 34 3.12 -4.49 -7.71
C GLU A 34 3.07 -5.98 -8.04
N ALA A 35 2.21 -6.75 -7.37
CA ALA A 35 1.99 -8.15 -7.71
C ALA A 35 0.55 -8.62 -7.43
N ARG A 36 0.12 -9.58 -8.26
CA ARG A 36 -1.05 -10.43 -8.03
C ARG A 36 -0.59 -11.88 -8.08
N LEU A 37 -0.61 -12.55 -6.95
CA LEU A 37 -0.16 -13.92 -6.79
C LEU A 37 -1.39 -14.82 -6.74
N VAL A 38 -1.74 -15.38 -7.90
CA VAL A 38 -2.93 -16.21 -8.11
C VAL A 38 -2.81 -17.50 -7.30
N ASP A 39 -3.88 -17.85 -6.58
CA ASP A 39 -3.98 -19.06 -5.75
C ASP A 39 -2.75 -19.29 -4.84
N LYS A 40 -2.22 -18.20 -4.28
CA LYS A 40 -1.03 -18.25 -3.42
C LYS A 40 -1.29 -19.03 -2.13
N TRP A 41 -2.44 -18.81 -1.51
CA TRP A 41 -2.78 -19.38 -0.22
C TRP A 41 -3.94 -20.34 -0.35
N HIS A 42 -3.89 -21.46 0.36
CA HIS A 42 -5.04 -22.34 0.53
C HIS A 42 -5.47 -22.34 2.00
N TYR A 43 -6.62 -21.76 2.30
CA TYR A 43 -7.16 -21.71 3.66
C TYR A 43 -8.66 -22.01 3.66
N LYS A 44 -9.13 -22.74 4.68
CA LYS A 44 -10.55 -23.14 4.81
C LYS A 44 -11.16 -23.79 3.55
N GLY A 45 -10.35 -24.56 2.81
CA GLY A 45 -10.78 -25.27 1.62
C GLY A 45 -10.93 -24.40 0.36
N GLN A 46 -10.36 -23.20 0.37
CA GLN A 46 -10.42 -22.27 -0.76
C GLN A 46 -9.02 -21.76 -1.09
N TRP A 47 -8.74 -21.63 -2.37
CA TRP A 47 -7.57 -20.90 -2.86
C TRP A 47 -7.84 -19.40 -2.82
N ALA A 48 -6.82 -18.64 -2.42
CA ALA A 48 -6.86 -17.21 -2.26
C ALA A 48 -5.72 -16.56 -3.05
N THR A 49 -6.10 -15.58 -3.86
CA THR A 49 -5.16 -14.73 -4.60
C THR A 49 -4.68 -13.62 -3.69
N GLU A 50 -3.37 -13.47 -3.53
CA GLU A 50 -2.78 -12.36 -2.76
C GLU A 50 -2.45 -11.17 -3.68
N LEU A 51 -2.78 -9.97 -3.22
CA LEU A 51 -2.29 -8.72 -3.79
C LEU A 51 -1.15 -8.18 -2.94
N VAL A 52 -0.11 -7.70 -3.59
CA VAL A 52 1.02 -7.02 -2.95
C VAL A 52 1.03 -5.56 -3.40
N TYR A 53 0.73 -4.67 -2.47
CA TYR A 53 0.87 -3.24 -2.63
C TYR A 53 2.13 -2.74 -1.94
N ALA A 54 2.72 -1.67 -2.46
CA ALA A 54 3.85 -1.04 -1.79
C ALA A 54 4.01 0.45 -2.10
N VAL A 55 4.76 1.11 -1.23
CA VAL A 55 5.19 2.49 -1.39
C VAL A 55 6.62 2.63 -0.89
N LEU A 56 7.43 3.38 -1.64
CA LEU A 56 8.78 3.76 -1.27
C LEU A 56 8.77 5.03 -0.42
N GLU A 57 9.80 5.22 0.40
CA GLU A 57 9.95 6.41 1.23
C GLU A 57 9.88 7.70 0.40
N GLU A 58 10.55 7.74 -0.76
CA GLU A 58 10.56 8.92 -1.64
C GLU A 58 9.16 9.27 -2.15
N GLU A 59 8.38 8.26 -2.55
CA GLU A 59 7.00 8.41 -3.03
C GLU A 59 6.09 8.95 -1.92
N TRP A 60 6.25 8.42 -0.70
CA TRP A 60 5.53 8.88 0.47
C TRP A 60 5.90 10.35 0.81
N ARG A 61 7.19 10.70 0.85
CA ARG A 61 7.65 12.08 1.11
C ARG A 61 7.18 13.07 0.06
N ALA A 62 7.20 12.69 -1.22
CA ALA A 62 6.71 13.52 -2.30
C ALA A 62 5.21 13.86 -2.15
N ARG A 63 4.40 12.87 -1.74
CA ARG A 63 2.97 13.09 -1.45
C ARG A 63 2.71 13.96 -0.23
N SER A 64 3.46 13.78 0.86
CA SER A 64 3.32 14.59 2.06
C SER A 64 3.57 16.06 1.77
N ARG A 65 4.67 16.37 1.06
CA ARG A 65 5.01 17.73 0.62
C ARG A 65 3.95 18.33 -0.30
N TRP A 66 3.40 17.54 -1.23
CA TRP A 66 2.34 18.03 -2.12
C TRP A 66 1.04 18.35 -1.39
N SER A 67 0.69 17.54 -0.39
CA SER A 67 -0.51 17.74 0.43
C SER A 67 -0.39 19.02 1.27
N GLU A 68 0.79 19.28 1.82
CA GLU A 68 1.12 20.50 2.55
C GLU A 68 1.01 21.75 1.65
N ILE A 69 1.60 21.73 0.46
CA ILE A 69 1.50 22.85 -0.50
C ILE A 69 0.04 23.13 -0.88
N ARG A 70 -0.78 22.10 -1.14
CA ARG A 70 -2.21 22.29 -1.47
C ARG A 70 -3.04 22.82 -0.32
N SER A 71 -2.61 22.64 0.93
CA SER A 71 -3.31 23.17 2.10
C SER A 71 -3.05 24.66 2.34
N ILE A 72 -2.01 25.22 1.69
CA ILE A 72 -1.58 26.63 1.82
C ILE A 72 -2.01 27.46 0.59
N ALA A 73 -2.31 26.81 -0.54
CA ALA A 73 -2.87 27.48 -1.71
C ALA A 73 -4.30 28.00 -1.42
N PRO A 74 -4.62 29.27 -1.75
CA PRO A 74 -5.91 29.88 -1.47
C PRO A 74 -7.07 29.25 -2.24
#